data_AF-A0A536APZ1-F1
#
_entry.id   AF-A0A536APZ1-F1
#
_cell.length_a   1.000
_cell.length_b   1.000
_cell.length_c   1.000
_cell.angle_alpha   90.00
_cell.angle_beta   90.00
_cell.angle_gamma   90.00
#
_symmetry.space_group_name_H-M   'P 1'
#
loop_
_entity.id
_entity.type
_entity.pdbx_description
1 polymer ?
#
loop_
_entity_poly.entity_id
_entity_poly.type
_entity_poly.pdbx_seq_one_letter_code
_entity_poly.pdbx_strand_id
1 'polypeptide(L)'
;PGYFSAAWLVERWGRKPTLVAYLLGTAASAFLFGNSGTGTDAFVYAALLSFFNLGAWGVVYTISPELYPTAVRATGAGVAAAVGRTGGIIGPFLTPVLVPAFGQSGVFAMFMILLVVTAASVWLLAEETKGRSLEEIAGPVAA
;
A
#
# COMPACT_ATOMS: atom_id res chain seq x y z
N PRO A 1 15.63 -2.34 2.76
CA PRO A 1 15.88 -1.85 1.38
C PRO A 1 14.67 -1.14 0.76
N GLY A 2 13.46 -1.74 0.79
CA GLY A 2 12.25 -1.12 0.25
C GLY A 2 11.82 0.18 0.94
N TYR A 3 11.91 0.25 2.26
CA TYR A 3 11.65 1.49 3.03
C TYR A 3 12.62 2.62 2.67
N PHE A 4 13.90 2.32 2.52
CA PHE A 4 14.93 3.32 2.20
C PHE A 4 14.75 3.90 0.79
N SER A 5 14.47 3.05 -0.20
CA SER A 5 14.18 3.52 -1.56
C SER A 5 12.89 4.32 -1.61
N ALA A 6 11.86 3.92 -0.86
CA ALA A 6 10.59 4.63 -0.78
C ALA A 6 10.75 6.01 -0.13
N ALA A 7 11.50 6.11 0.99
CA ALA A 7 11.77 7.38 1.64
C ALA A 7 12.44 8.38 0.68
N TRP A 8 13.46 7.93 -0.06
CA TRP A 8 14.15 8.77 -1.05
C TRP A 8 13.26 9.16 -2.24
N LEU A 9 12.44 8.23 -2.75
CA LEU A 9 11.52 8.49 -3.86
C LEU A 9 10.40 9.46 -3.44
N VAL A 10 9.90 9.38 -2.22
CA VAL A 10 8.88 10.29 -1.69
C VAL A 10 9.36 11.73 -1.69
N GLU A 11 10.62 11.97 -1.32
CA GLU A 11 11.23 13.30 -1.38
C GLU A 11 11.38 13.79 -2.82
N ARG A 12 11.82 12.92 -3.73
CA ARG A 12 12.10 13.29 -5.13
C ARG A 12 10.84 13.45 -5.98
N TRP A 13 9.98 12.45 -6.02
CA TRP A 13 8.78 12.39 -6.88
C TRP A 13 7.51 12.90 -6.21
N GLY A 14 7.47 12.94 -4.89
CA GLY A 14 6.26 13.25 -4.14
C GLY A 14 5.58 12.00 -3.59
N ARG A 15 4.62 12.24 -2.68
CA ARG A 15 4.03 11.21 -1.84
C ARG A 15 3.11 10.30 -2.66
N LYS A 16 2.16 10.92 -3.38
CA LYS A 16 1.12 10.22 -4.16
C LYS A 16 1.68 9.37 -5.32
N PRO A 17 2.53 9.88 -6.22
CA PRO A 17 3.05 9.08 -7.32
C PRO A 17 3.96 7.95 -6.84
N THR A 18 4.68 8.15 -5.73
CA THR A 18 5.49 7.09 -5.13
C THR A 18 4.61 5.97 -4.60
N LEU A 19 3.56 6.28 -3.83
CA LEU A 19 2.66 5.26 -3.31
C LEU A 19 2.02 4.44 -4.44
N VAL A 20 1.55 5.10 -5.49
CA VAL A 20 0.95 4.44 -6.66
C VAL A 20 1.97 3.54 -7.37
N ALA A 21 3.20 4.00 -7.60
CA ALA A 21 4.24 3.19 -8.23
C ALA A 21 4.58 1.93 -7.42
N TYR A 22 4.68 2.05 -6.09
CA TYR A 22 4.94 0.90 -5.21
C TYR A 22 3.75 -0.07 -5.14
N LEU A 23 2.51 0.42 -5.15
CA LEU A 23 1.32 -0.42 -5.20
C LEU A 23 1.23 -1.20 -6.51
N LEU A 24 1.49 -0.55 -7.65
CA LEU A 24 1.51 -1.20 -8.97
C LEU A 24 2.67 -2.20 -9.09
N GLY A 25 3.86 -1.87 -8.57
CA GLY A 25 5.00 -2.78 -8.51
C GLY A 25 4.72 -4.02 -7.65
N THR A 26 3.99 -3.84 -6.54
CA THR A 26 3.51 -4.95 -5.70
C THR A 26 2.50 -5.81 -6.46
N ALA A 27 1.54 -5.19 -7.16
CA ALA A 27 0.54 -5.91 -7.94
C ALA A 27 1.16 -6.77 -9.05
N ALA A 28 2.08 -6.19 -9.82
CA ALA A 28 2.81 -6.91 -10.87
C ALA A 28 3.64 -8.08 -10.30
N SER A 29 4.34 -7.84 -9.18
CA SER A 29 5.14 -8.88 -8.52
C SER A 29 4.27 -10.01 -7.95
N ALA A 30 3.09 -9.68 -7.41
CA ALA A 30 2.14 -10.66 -6.91
C ALA A 30 1.59 -11.55 -8.03
N PHE A 31 1.28 -10.96 -9.20
CA PHE A 31 0.82 -11.71 -10.36
C PHE A 31 1.92 -12.64 -10.91
N LEU A 32 3.16 -12.14 -11.03
CA LEU A 32 4.32 -12.94 -11.46
C LEU A 32 4.59 -14.09 -10.49
N PHE A 33 4.52 -13.83 -9.18
CA PHE A 33 4.70 -14.85 -8.15
C PHE A 33 3.59 -15.92 -8.23
N GLY A 34 2.33 -15.52 -8.37
CA GLY A 34 1.20 -16.44 -8.47
C GLY A 34 1.21 -17.34 -9.72
N ASN A 35 1.87 -16.91 -10.80
CA ASN A 35 2.05 -17.69 -12.02
C ASN A 35 3.41 -18.40 -12.10
N SER A 36 4.29 -18.17 -11.13
CA SER A 36 5.59 -18.82 -11.09
C SER A 36 5.50 -20.25 -10.55
N GLY A 37 6.24 -21.16 -11.16
CA GLY A 37 6.38 -22.54 -10.69
C GLY A 37 7.41 -22.66 -9.56
N THR A 38 7.72 -23.89 -9.16
CA THR A 38 8.80 -24.18 -8.20
C THR A 38 10.17 -24.00 -8.86
N GLY A 39 10.91 -22.96 -8.48
CA GLY A 39 12.24 -22.68 -9.01
C GLY A 39 12.83 -21.35 -8.51
N THR A 40 13.96 -20.95 -9.08
CA THR A 40 14.66 -19.70 -8.75
C THR A 40 13.79 -18.47 -8.99
N ASP A 41 12.91 -18.52 -9.99
CA ASP A 41 12.02 -17.42 -10.37
C ASP A 41 11.03 -17.06 -9.25
N ALA A 42 10.50 -18.06 -8.54
CA ALA A 42 9.61 -17.83 -7.40
C ALA A 42 10.30 -17.06 -6.28
N PHE A 43 11.59 -17.35 -6.01
CA PHE A 43 12.37 -16.60 -5.02
C PHE A 43 12.62 -15.15 -5.46
N VAL A 44 12.91 -14.94 -6.74
CA VAL A 44 13.11 -13.58 -7.29
C VAL A 44 11.80 -12.78 -7.20
N TYR A 45 10.67 -13.35 -7.60
CA TYR A 45 9.38 -12.65 -7.53
C TYR A 45 8.91 -12.44 -6.09
N ALA A 46 9.16 -13.38 -5.18
CA ALA A 46 8.89 -13.19 -3.75
C ALA A 46 9.73 -12.05 -3.15
N ALA A 47 11.01 -11.94 -3.54
CA ALA A 47 11.90 -10.88 -3.10
C ALA A 47 11.43 -9.51 -3.64
N LEU A 48 11.04 -9.44 -4.92
CA LEU A 48 10.46 -8.23 -5.52
C LEU A 48 9.15 -7.83 -4.84
N LEU A 49 8.24 -8.79 -4.65
CA LEU A 49 6.99 -8.60 -3.93
C LEU A 49 7.24 -8.00 -2.55
N SER A 50 8.17 -8.57 -1.79
CA SER A 50 8.54 -8.08 -0.47
C SER A 50 9.15 -6.68 -0.52
N PHE A 51 10.02 -6.39 -1.49
CA PHE A 51 10.64 -5.08 -1.65
C PHE A 51 9.60 -3.99 -1.93
N PHE A 52 8.71 -4.21 -2.90
CA PHE A 52 7.68 -3.23 -3.24
C PHE A 52 6.63 -3.09 -2.14
N ASN A 53 6.25 -4.20 -1.50
CA ASN A 53 5.28 -4.15 -0.41
C ASN A 53 5.82 -3.33 0.77
N LEU A 54 7.05 -3.58 1.20
CA LEU A 54 7.69 -2.81 2.29
C LEU A 54 7.86 -1.33 1.93
N GLY A 55 8.15 -1.02 0.66
CA GLY A 55 8.21 0.36 0.19
C GLY A 55 6.84 1.05 0.24
N ALA A 56 5.77 0.38 -0.18
CA ALA A 56 4.41 0.91 -0.07
C ALA A 56 4.04 1.23 1.39
N TRP A 57 4.34 0.32 2.33
CA TRP A 57 4.14 0.57 3.77
C TRP A 57 4.89 1.80 4.25
N GLY A 58 6.14 1.98 3.82
CA GLY A 58 6.93 3.16 4.16
C GLY A 58 6.25 4.46 3.76
N VAL A 59 5.72 4.52 2.54
CA VAL A 59 5.01 5.70 2.05
C VAL A 59 3.68 5.91 2.77
N VAL A 60 2.92 4.84 3.01
CA VAL A 60 1.63 4.92 3.75
C VAL A 60 1.84 5.48 5.15
N TYR A 61 2.87 5.04 5.87
CA TYR A 61 3.17 5.56 7.21
C TYR A 61 3.54 7.05 7.21
N THR A 62 4.20 7.54 6.16
CA THR A 62 4.53 8.96 6.01
C THR A 62 3.31 9.81 5.64
N ILE A 63 2.45 9.33 4.73
CA ILE A 63 1.27 10.08 4.26
C ILE A 63 0.14 10.08 5.29
N SER A 64 -0.04 8.98 6.04
CA SER A 64 -1.13 8.84 7.00
C SER A 64 -1.28 10.03 7.96
N PRO A 65 -0.21 10.53 8.63
CA PRO A 65 -0.33 11.72 9.48
C PRO A 65 -0.52 13.03 8.71
N GLU A 66 -0.08 13.12 7.44
CA GLU A 66 -0.21 14.32 6.61
C GLU A 66 -1.65 14.52 6.11
N LEU A 67 -2.44 13.44 5.97
CA LEU A 67 -3.82 13.50 5.49
C LEU A 67 -4.85 13.99 6.53
N TYR A 68 -4.52 13.92 7.83
CA TYR A 68 -5.47 14.25 8.90
C TYR A 68 -5.06 15.51 9.66
N PRO A 69 -6.03 16.41 9.97
CA PRO A 69 -5.80 17.54 10.88
C PRO A 69 -5.28 17.06 12.23
N THR A 70 -4.41 17.85 12.85
CA THR A 70 -3.72 17.50 14.10
C THR A 70 -4.67 17.01 15.20
N ALA A 71 -5.86 17.61 15.30
CA ALA A 71 -6.88 17.26 16.30
C ALA A 71 -7.45 15.83 16.15
N VAL A 72 -7.52 15.30 14.92
CA VAL A 72 -8.13 14.00 14.62
C VAL A 72 -7.13 12.97 14.09
N ARG A 73 -5.84 13.34 13.96
CA ARG A 73 -4.80 12.51 13.37
C ARG A 73 -4.65 11.14 14.04
N ALA A 74 -4.63 11.09 15.38
CA ALA A 74 -4.49 9.84 16.11
C ALA A 74 -5.69 8.91 15.89
N THR A 75 -6.91 9.46 15.93
CA THR A 75 -8.15 8.70 15.73
C THR A 75 -8.30 8.23 14.28
N GLY A 76 -8.03 9.10 13.29
CA GLY A 76 -8.11 8.78 11.87
C GLY A 76 -7.11 7.70 11.46
N ALA A 77 -5.84 7.84 11.88
CA ALA A 77 -4.82 6.81 11.66
C ALA A 77 -5.14 5.52 12.41
N GLY A 78 -5.68 5.60 13.63
CA GLY A 78 -6.09 4.44 14.43
C GLY A 78 -7.22 3.64 13.78
N VAL A 79 -8.26 4.31 13.27
CA VAL A 79 -9.37 3.67 12.55
C VAL A 79 -8.88 3.04 11.24
N ALA A 80 -8.06 3.76 10.46
CA ALA A 80 -7.47 3.22 9.24
C ALA A 80 -6.63 1.96 9.52
N ALA A 81 -5.82 1.98 10.59
CA ALA A 81 -5.04 0.83 11.01
C ALA A 81 -5.92 -0.33 11.49
N ALA A 82 -7.01 -0.06 12.20
CA ALA A 82 -7.96 -1.08 12.64
C ALA A 82 -8.61 -1.79 11.45
N VAL A 83 -9.10 -1.04 10.46
CA VAL A 83 -9.66 -1.59 9.21
C VAL A 83 -8.61 -2.42 8.47
N GLY A 84 -7.37 -1.93 8.36
CA GLY A 84 -6.27 -2.67 7.75
C GLY A 84 -5.98 -4.00 8.45
N ARG A 85 -6.01 -4.02 9.79
CA ARG A 85 -5.84 -5.25 10.58
C ARG A 85 -6.99 -6.22 10.39
N THR A 86 -8.24 -5.75 10.31
CA THR A 86 -9.39 -6.60 10.02
C THR A 86 -9.23 -7.29 8.67
N GLY A 87 -8.78 -6.57 7.63
CA GLY A 87 -8.43 -7.16 6.34
C GLY A 87 -7.30 -8.19 6.45
N GLY A 88 -6.25 -7.89 7.22
CA GLY A 88 -5.13 -8.79 7.48
C GLY A 88 -5.51 -10.07 8.25
N ILE A 89 -6.56 -10.02 9.08
CA ILE A 89 -7.14 -11.21 9.74
C ILE A 89 -7.95 -11.99 8.72
N ILE A 90 -8.88 -11.35 8.00
CA ILE A 90 -9.80 -12.05 7.09
C ILE A 90 -9.04 -12.73 5.93
N GLY A 91 -7.98 -12.10 5.40
CA GLY A 91 -7.23 -12.59 4.24
C GLY A 91 -6.76 -14.04 4.38
N PRO A 92 -5.90 -14.37 5.37
CA PRO A 92 -5.42 -15.74 5.60
C PRO A 92 -6.54 -16.76 5.89
N PHE A 93 -7.66 -16.33 6.51
CA PHE A 93 -8.81 -17.21 6.74
C PHE A 93 -9.56 -17.55 5.45
N LEU A 94 -9.60 -16.65 4.47
CA LEU A 94 -10.24 -16.90 3.17
C LEU A 94 -9.34 -17.68 2.21
N THR A 95 -8.01 -17.54 2.31
CA THR A 95 -7.05 -18.25 1.44
C THR A 95 -7.31 -19.76 1.29
N PRO A 96 -7.49 -20.57 2.36
CA PRO A 96 -7.74 -22.00 2.23
C PRO A 96 -9.08 -22.36 1.58
N VAL A 97 -10.05 -21.43 1.57
CA VAL A 97 -11.35 -21.61 0.89
C VAL A 97 -11.24 -21.24 -0.59
N LEU A 98 -10.46 -20.21 -0.91
CA LEU A 98 -10.33 -19.70 -2.28
C LEU A 98 -9.34 -20.49 -3.13
N VAL A 99 -8.26 -21.00 -2.53
CA VAL A 99 -7.23 -21.77 -3.27
C VAL A 99 -7.80 -23.03 -3.93
N PRO A 100 -8.65 -23.86 -3.29
CA PRO A 100 -9.26 -25.02 -3.94
C PRO A 100 -10.19 -24.66 -5.10
N ALA A 101 -10.86 -23.50 -5.04
CA ALA A 101 -11.84 -23.07 -6.03
C ALA A 101 -11.20 -22.37 -7.25
N PHE A 102 -10.20 -21.52 -7.02
CA PHE A 102 -9.61 -20.63 -8.03
C PHE A 102 -8.12 -20.91 -8.31
N GLY A 103 -7.50 -21.81 -7.54
CA GLY A 103 -6.07 -22.07 -7.60
C GLY A 103 -5.22 -20.97 -6.96
N GLN A 104 -3.93 -21.26 -6.78
CA GLN A 104 -2.94 -20.31 -6.25
C GLN A 104 -2.87 -19.04 -7.11
N SER A 105 -2.77 -19.20 -8.44
CA SER A 105 -2.70 -18.09 -9.39
C SER A 105 -3.95 -17.21 -9.35
N GLY A 106 -5.14 -17.81 -9.23
CA GLY A 106 -6.41 -17.07 -9.12
C GLY A 106 -6.48 -16.17 -7.87
N VAL A 107 -5.98 -16.67 -6.73
CA VAL A 107 -5.90 -15.86 -5.49
C VAL A 107 -4.93 -14.69 -5.64
N PHE A 108 -3.75 -14.92 -6.23
CA PHE A 108 -2.80 -13.83 -6.50
C PHE A 108 -3.28 -12.83 -7.54
N ALA A 109 -4.04 -13.26 -8.55
CA ALA A 109 -4.71 -12.37 -9.50
C ALA A 109 -5.76 -11.50 -8.79
N MET A 110 -6.51 -12.04 -7.83
CA MET A 110 -7.44 -11.26 -7.01
C MET A 110 -6.70 -10.20 -6.18
N PHE A 111 -5.58 -10.56 -5.55
CA PHE A 111 -4.72 -9.59 -4.84
C PHE A 111 -4.18 -8.50 -5.76
N MET A 112 -3.74 -8.86 -6.97
CA MET A 112 -3.30 -7.89 -7.98
C MET A 112 -4.41 -6.89 -8.29
N ILE A 113 -5.64 -7.36 -8.55
CA ILE A 113 -6.79 -6.49 -8.84
C ILE A 113 -7.07 -5.56 -7.66
N LEU A 114 -7.08 -6.06 -6.43
CA LEU A 114 -7.29 -5.24 -5.22
C LEU A 114 -6.21 -4.15 -5.07
N LEU A 115 -4.95 -4.49 -5.34
CA LEU A 115 -3.84 -3.53 -5.30
C LEU A 115 -3.95 -2.47 -6.39
N VAL A 116 -4.38 -2.85 -7.60
CA VAL A 116 -4.62 -1.90 -8.71
C VAL A 116 -5.79 -0.97 -8.39
N VAL A 117 -6.89 -1.49 -7.85
CA VAL A 117 -8.04 -0.68 -7.39
C VAL A 117 -7.61 0.27 -6.29
N THR A 118 -6.77 -0.18 -5.35
CA THR A 118 -6.20 0.68 -4.31
C THR A 118 -5.32 1.78 -4.91
N ALA A 119 -4.44 1.45 -5.86
CA ALA A 119 -3.60 2.41 -6.55
C ALA A 119 -4.44 3.46 -7.32
N ALA A 120 -5.50 3.02 -8.00
CA ALA A 120 -6.44 3.91 -8.68
C ALA A 120 -7.18 4.81 -7.67
N SER A 121 -7.60 4.26 -6.54
CA SER A 121 -8.27 5.03 -5.47
C SER A 121 -7.34 6.09 -4.89
N VAL A 122 -6.08 5.75 -4.63
CA VAL A 122 -5.05 6.73 -4.22
C VAL A 122 -4.85 7.79 -5.31
N TRP A 123 -4.76 7.38 -6.57
CA TRP A 123 -4.58 8.32 -7.68
C TRP A 123 -5.74 9.30 -7.84
N LEU A 124 -6.97 8.85 -7.63
CA LEU A 124 -8.19 9.67 -7.81
C LEU A 124 -8.54 10.49 -6.55
N LEU A 125 -8.39 9.90 -5.36
CA LEU A 125 -8.92 10.46 -4.11
C LEU A 125 -7.84 11.07 -3.21
N ALA A 126 -6.59 10.61 -3.27
CA ALA A 126 -5.55 11.16 -2.41
C ALA A 126 -5.12 12.54 -2.91
N GLU A 127 -5.07 13.52 -2.01
CA GLU A 127 -4.44 14.81 -2.28
C GLU A 127 -2.91 14.67 -2.20
N GLU A 128 -2.17 15.42 -3.04
CA GLU A 128 -0.72 15.47 -2.93
C GLU A 128 -0.35 16.35 -1.72
N THR A 129 0.21 15.72 -0.69
CA THR A 129 0.67 16.40 0.53
C THR A 129 2.07 16.99 0.39
N LYS A 130 2.76 16.78 -0.74
CA LYS A 130 4.08 17.39 -0.99
C LYS A 130 3.96 18.92 -1.07
N GLY A 131 4.49 19.58 -0.04
CA GLY A 131 4.69 21.04 -0.03
C GLY A 131 3.60 21.86 0.65
N ARG A 132 2.59 21.23 1.25
CA ARG A 132 1.62 21.92 2.10
C ARG A 132 2.09 21.90 3.56
N SER A 133 2.08 23.04 4.23
CA SER A 133 2.45 23.08 5.65
C SER A 133 1.34 22.44 6.50
N LEU A 134 1.70 21.85 7.63
CA LEU A 134 0.73 21.29 8.57
C LEU A 134 -0.25 22.37 9.07
N GLU A 135 0.13 23.65 9.06
CA GLU A 135 -0.73 24.76 9.45
C GLU A 135 -1.82 25.09 8.41
N GLU A 136 -1.54 24.94 7.11
CA GLU A 136 -2.55 25.15 6.05
C GLU A 136 -3.64 24.07 6.03
N ILE A 137 -3.33 22.85 6.50
CA ILE A 137 -4.27 21.72 6.58
C ILE A 137 -5.06 21.76 7.91
N ALA A 138 -4.47 22.33 8.98
CA ALA A 138 -5.11 22.40 10.30
C ALA A 138 -6.22 23.45 10.39
N GLY A 139 -6.27 24.44 9.47
CA GLY A 139 -7.16 25.60 9.60
C GLY A 139 -6.76 26.51 10.76
N PRO A 140 -7.17 27.79 10.78
CA PRO A 140 -6.81 28.70 11.85
C PRO A 140 -7.37 28.16 13.15
N VAL A 141 -6.47 27.93 14.12
CA VAL A 141 -6.82 27.61 15.51
C VAL A 141 -7.83 28.66 15.95
N ALA A 142 -9.08 28.23 16.15
CA ALA A 142 -10.10 29.07 16.76
C ALA A 142 -9.58 29.48 18.14
N ALA A 143 -9.19 30.75 18.23
CA ALA A 143 -8.81 31.45 19.45
C ALA A 143 -10.01 31.65 20.37
#